data_AF-A0A962N1V2-F1
#
_entry.id   AF-A0A962N1V2-F1
#
_cell.length_a   1.000
_cell.length_b   1.000
_cell.length_c   1.000
_cell.angle_alpha   90.00
_cell.angle_beta   90.00
_cell.angle_gamma   90.00
#
_symmetry.space_group_name_H-M   'P 1'
#
loop_
_entity.id
_entity.type
_entity.pdbx_description
1 polymer ?
#
loop_
_entity_poly.entity_id
_entity_poly.type
_entity_poly.pdbx_seq_one_letter_code
_entity_poly.pdbx_strand_id
1 'polypeptide(L)'
;NCLAQAEAFALGYSEAQASEELRARGTAPERIALLAKHKVHEGNRPSTILLFPELDPATLGKLVALYEHKVFVQSVVWGNNAFDQWGVELGKKMCDAVLPMVRDPAANPPSRSLVPLLEQIAAWRK
;
A
#
# COMPACT_ATOMS: atom_id res chain seq x y z
N ASN A 1 -13.57 2.40 -17.26
CA ASN A 1 -12.39 2.57 -16.38
C ASN A 1 -11.98 1.30 -15.65
N CYS A 2 -12.76 0.73 -14.72
CA CYS A 2 -12.39 -0.49 -14.00
C CYS A 2 -12.00 -1.66 -14.93
N LEU A 3 -12.85 -1.99 -15.91
CA LEU A 3 -12.57 -3.06 -16.88
C LEU A 3 -11.32 -2.77 -17.72
N ALA A 4 -11.16 -1.54 -18.20
CA ALA A 4 -9.99 -1.13 -18.98
C ALA A 4 -8.68 -1.22 -18.18
N GLN A 5 -8.71 -0.96 -16.87
CA GLN A 5 -7.53 -1.15 -16.00
C GLN A 5 -7.21 -2.62 -15.79
N ALA A 6 -8.22 -3.47 -15.59
CA ALA A 6 -8.00 -4.91 -15.47
C ALA A 6 -7.42 -5.50 -16.77
N GLU A 7 -7.92 -5.06 -17.91
CA GLU A 7 -7.38 -5.42 -19.23
C GLU A 7 -5.94 -4.92 -19.40
N ALA A 8 -5.64 -3.66 -19.06
CA ALA A 8 -4.29 -3.11 -19.13
C ALA A 8 -3.31 -3.86 -18.20
N PHE A 9 -3.73 -4.28 -17.02
CA PHE A 9 -2.92 -5.08 -16.10
C PHE A 9 -2.68 -6.50 -16.63
N ALA A 10 -3.70 -7.12 -17.21
CA ALA A 10 -3.59 -8.47 -17.76
C ALA A 10 -2.70 -8.49 -19.03
N LEU A 11 -3.00 -7.63 -20.00
CA LEU A 11 -2.43 -7.68 -21.34
C LEU A 11 -1.19 -6.81 -21.51
N GLY A 12 -1.10 -5.73 -20.74
CA GLY A 12 -0.03 -4.74 -20.92
C GLY A 12 -0.16 -3.96 -22.24
N TYR A 13 0.98 -3.47 -22.69
CA TYR A 13 1.14 -2.67 -23.90
C TYR A 13 2.59 -2.81 -24.40
N SER A 14 2.76 -3.42 -25.57
CA SER A 14 4.08 -3.77 -26.11
C SER A 14 4.80 -2.58 -26.73
N GLU A 15 6.13 -2.69 -26.88
CA GLU A 15 6.94 -1.68 -27.58
C GLU A 15 6.53 -1.52 -29.05
N ALA A 16 6.08 -2.60 -29.70
CA ALA A 16 5.58 -2.56 -31.07
C ALA A 16 4.32 -1.70 -31.19
N GLN A 17 3.34 -1.91 -30.30
CA GLN A 17 2.12 -1.11 -30.21
C GLN A 17 2.43 0.35 -29.90
N ALA A 18 3.33 0.62 -28.94
CA ALA A 18 3.76 1.98 -28.61
C ALA A 18 4.45 2.68 -29.79
N SER A 19 5.29 1.97 -30.54
CA SER A 19 5.97 2.50 -31.71
C SER A 19 5.00 2.82 -32.84
N GLU A 20 4.03 1.94 -33.10
CA GLU A 20 2.97 2.15 -34.09
C GLU A 20 2.09 3.36 -33.74
N GLU A 21 1.68 3.47 -32.48
CA GLU A 21 0.92 4.62 -31.96
C GLU A 21 1.68 5.95 -32.14
N LEU A 22 2.99 5.97 -31.85
CA LEU A 22 3.81 7.18 -31.99
C LEU A 22 4.03 7.57 -33.47
N ARG A 23 4.16 6.58 -34.37
CA ARG A 23 4.19 6.81 -35.82
C ARG A 23 2.89 7.41 -36.32
N ALA A 24 1.75 6.85 -35.89
CA ALA A 24 0.43 7.36 -36.26
C ALA A 24 0.19 8.81 -35.78
N ARG A 25 0.83 9.21 -34.68
CA ARG A 25 0.81 10.59 -34.16
C ARG A 25 1.78 11.56 -34.85
N GLY A 26 2.53 11.11 -35.87
CA GLY A 26 3.50 11.94 -36.60
C GLY A 26 4.78 12.25 -35.81
N THR A 27 5.14 11.41 -34.84
CA THR A 27 6.39 11.59 -34.07
C THR A 27 7.61 11.32 -34.95
N ALA A 28 8.66 12.13 -34.83
CA ALA A 28 9.89 11.95 -35.58
C ALA A 28 10.53 10.56 -35.32
N PRO A 29 11.07 9.87 -36.34
CA PRO A 29 11.67 8.53 -36.22
C PRO A 29 12.72 8.40 -35.11
N GLU A 30 13.60 9.39 -34.97
CA GLU A 30 14.63 9.39 -33.92
C GLU A 30 14.05 9.42 -32.50
N ARG A 31 12.85 9.98 -32.34
CA ARG A 31 12.19 10.13 -31.04
C ARG A 31 11.26 8.96 -30.73
N ILE A 32 10.77 8.23 -31.73
CA ILE A 32 9.93 7.03 -31.54
C ILE A 32 10.69 5.96 -30.73
N ALA A 33 11.93 5.66 -31.11
CA ALA A 33 12.73 4.63 -30.43
C ALA A 33 13.00 4.98 -28.95
N LEU A 34 13.12 6.28 -28.63
CA LEU A 34 13.27 6.75 -27.25
C LEU A 34 11.95 6.65 -26.48
N LEU A 35 10.85 7.15 -27.06
CA LEU A 35 9.56 7.27 -26.36
C LEU A 35 8.82 5.94 -26.22
N ALA A 36 8.95 5.01 -27.17
CA ALA A 36 8.25 3.74 -27.15
C ALA A 36 8.61 2.91 -25.90
N LYS A 37 9.89 2.92 -25.50
CA LYS A 37 10.39 2.23 -24.30
C LYS A 37 9.73 2.70 -23.01
N HIS A 38 9.44 4.00 -22.90
CA HIS A 38 8.75 4.57 -21.74
C HIS A 38 7.24 4.32 -21.73
N LYS A 39 6.67 3.84 -22.84
CA LYS A 39 5.24 3.51 -22.99
C LYS A 39 4.96 2.02 -22.87
N VAL A 40 5.98 1.18 -22.63
CA VAL A 40 5.79 -0.26 -22.44
C VAL A 40 5.14 -0.54 -21.10
N HIS A 41 4.10 -1.37 -21.13
CA HIS A 41 3.51 -1.98 -19.96
C HIS A 41 3.62 -3.50 -20.10
N GLU A 42 4.31 -4.17 -19.19
CA GLU A 42 4.59 -5.62 -19.33
C GLU A 42 3.35 -6.52 -19.20
N GLY A 43 2.22 -5.99 -18.73
CA GLY A 43 1.04 -6.81 -18.45
C GLY A 43 1.31 -7.84 -17.35
N ASN A 44 0.65 -9.01 -17.45
CA ASN A 44 0.79 -10.15 -16.55
C ASN A 44 0.66 -9.79 -15.06
N ARG A 45 -0.16 -8.79 -14.75
CA ARG A 45 -0.51 -8.37 -13.38
C ARG A 45 -1.91 -8.90 -13.06
N PRO A 46 -2.03 -9.96 -12.25
CA PRO A 46 -3.34 -10.54 -11.95
C PRO A 46 -4.21 -9.56 -11.15
N SER A 47 -5.50 -9.57 -11.43
CA SER A 47 -6.50 -8.80 -10.69
C SER A 47 -7.78 -9.62 -10.50
N THR A 48 -8.56 -9.27 -9.48
CA THR A 48 -9.88 -9.87 -9.22
C THR A 48 -10.92 -8.76 -9.24
N ILE A 49 -11.97 -8.92 -10.06
CA ILE A 49 -13.10 -8.00 -10.12
C ILE A 49 -14.26 -8.62 -9.35
N LEU A 50 -14.78 -7.89 -8.36
CA LEU A 50 -16.03 -8.22 -7.67
C LEU A 50 -17.10 -7.26 -8.18
N LEU A 51 -18.07 -7.80 -8.91
CA LEU A 51 -19.19 -7.04 -9.48
C LEU A 51 -20.48 -7.39 -8.74
N PHE A 52 -21.24 -6.37 -8.35
CA PHE A 52 -22.55 -6.51 -7.71
C PHE A 52 -23.45 -5.34 -8.14
N PRO A 53 -24.79 -5.48 -8.10
CA PRO A 53 -25.72 -4.48 -8.63
C PRO A 53 -25.70 -3.14 -7.88
N GLU A 54 -25.61 -3.18 -6.55
CA GLU A 54 -25.63 -2.01 -5.68
C GLU A 54 -24.85 -2.29 -4.40
N LEU A 55 -24.23 -1.25 -3.83
CA LEU A 55 -23.63 -1.31 -2.49
C LEU A 55 -24.69 -0.95 -1.44
N ASP A 56 -25.51 -1.93 -1.06
CA ASP A 56 -26.44 -1.82 0.07
C ASP A 56 -25.84 -2.40 1.36
N PRO A 57 -26.47 -2.22 2.55
CA PRO A 57 -25.93 -2.75 3.81
C PRO A 57 -25.71 -4.27 3.79
N ALA A 58 -26.56 -5.01 3.07
CA ALA A 58 -26.44 -6.46 2.95
C ALA A 58 -25.21 -6.85 2.11
N THR A 59 -24.97 -6.17 1.00
CA THR A 59 -23.83 -6.40 0.09
C THR A 59 -22.53 -5.95 0.73
N LEU A 60 -22.54 -4.83 1.47
CA LEU A 60 -21.40 -4.41 2.27
C LEU A 60 -21.05 -5.49 3.32
N GLY A 61 -22.04 -6.03 4.03
CA GLY A 61 -21.84 -7.12 4.99
C GLY A 61 -21.21 -8.37 4.34
N LYS A 62 -21.67 -8.75 3.15
CA LYS A 62 -21.09 -9.86 2.38
C LYS A 62 -19.63 -9.58 1.98
N LEU A 63 -19.31 -8.36 1.57
CA LEU A 63 -17.94 -7.98 1.21
C LEU A 63 -17.01 -8.04 2.43
N VAL A 64 -17.44 -7.53 3.59
CA VAL A 64 -16.65 -7.63 4.83
C VAL A 64 -16.43 -9.09 5.20
N ALA A 65 -17.49 -9.90 5.25
CA ALA A 65 -17.41 -11.32 5.59
C ALA A 65 -16.53 -12.11 4.60
N LEU A 66 -16.56 -11.78 3.31
CA LEU A 66 -15.67 -12.36 2.30
C LEU A 66 -14.19 -12.13 2.67
N TYR A 67 -13.81 -10.92 3.08
CA TYR A 67 -12.44 -10.60 3.44
C TYR A 67 -12.04 -11.15 4.81
N GLU A 68 -12.95 -11.20 5.79
CA GLU A 68 -12.73 -11.87 7.07
C GLU A 68 -12.40 -13.35 6.86
N HIS A 69 -13.20 -14.05 6.05
CA HIS A 69 -12.96 -15.45 5.74
C HIS A 69 -11.71 -15.67 4.87
N LYS A 70 -11.39 -14.75 3.95
CA LYS A 70 -10.14 -14.79 3.18
C LYS A 70 -8.93 -14.79 4.12
N VAL A 71 -8.86 -13.84 5.05
CA VAL A 71 -7.75 -13.71 6.00
C VAL A 71 -7.72 -14.90 6.96
N PHE A 72 -8.88 -15.37 7.42
CA PHE A 72 -8.97 -16.57 8.25
C PHE A 72 -8.41 -17.81 7.54
N VAL A 73 -8.85 -18.10 6.30
CA VAL A 73 -8.34 -19.25 5.54
C VAL A 73 -6.84 -19.16 5.33
N GLN A 74 -6.32 -17.96 5.01
CA GLN A 74 -4.89 -17.73 4.90
C GLN A 74 -4.13 -18.06 6.19
N SER A 75 -4.68 -17.68 7.36
CA SER A 75 -4.07 -18.02 8.65
C SER A 75 -3.99 -19.52 8.90
N VAL A 76 -5.04 -20.27 8.54
CA VAL A 76 -5.09 -21.73 8.67
C VAL A 76 -4.06 -22.38 7.76
N VAL A 77 -3.96 -21.92 6.50
CA VAL A 77 -2.97 -22.39 5.53
C VAL A 77 -1.54 -22.15 6.03
N TRP A 78 -1.28 -21.00 6.65
CA TRP A 78 0.03 -20.64 7.18
C TRP A 78 0.32 -21.17 8.60
N GLY A 79 -0.64 -21.81 9.27
CA GLY A 79 -0.47 -22.28 10.65
C GLY A 79 -0.36 -21.15 11.68
N ASN A 80 -0.92 -19.99 11.40
CA ASN A 80 -0.90 -18.81 12.28
C ASN A 80 -2.24 -18.64 13.02
N ASN A 81 -2.21 -17.98 14.18
CA ASN A 81 -3.43 -17.55 14.86
C ASN A 81 -3.91 -16.20 14.29
N ALA A 82 -5.06 -16.17 13.62
CA ALA A 82 -5.65 -14.94 13.08
C ALA A 82 -6.24 -14.00 14.15
N PHE A 83 -6.40 -14.48 15.38
CA PHE A 83 -7.20 -13.79 16.40
C PHE A 83 -6.36 -13.27 17.58
N ASP A 84 -5.04 -13.36 17.51
CA ASP A 84 -4.16 -12.69 18.47
C ASP A 84 -3.43 -11.48 17.89
N GLN A 85 -2.82 -10.70 18.78
CA GLN A 85 -2.17 -9.44 18.45
C GLN A 85 -1.04 -9.10 19.42
N TRP A 86 -0.24 -10.09 19.83
CA TRP A 86 0.81 -9.92 20.84
C TRP A 86 1.86 -8.86 20.48
N GLY A 87 2.08 -8.63 19.18
CA GLY A 87 3.05 -7.65 18.68
C GLY A 87 2.80 -6.21 19.14
N VAL A 88 1.59 -5.88 19.62
CA VAL A 88 1.27 -4.52 20.09
C VAL A 88 1.74 -4.24 21.52
N GLU A 89 2.01 -5.28 22.32
CA GLU A 89 2.18 -5.15 23.77
C GLU A 89 3.50 -4.49 24.15
N LEU A 90 4.60 -4.78 23.43
CA LEU A 90 5.89 -4.15 23.71
C LEU A 90 5.84 -2.64 23.47
N GLY A 91 5.21 -2.21 22.37
CA GLY A 91 5.05 -0.79 22.05
C GLY A 91 4.25 -0.05 23.12
N LYS A 92 3.12 -0.62 23.57
CA LYS A 92 2.33 -0.06 24.68
C LYS A 92 3.17 0.09 25.96
N LYS A 93 3.91 -0.95 26.35
CA LYS A 93 4.78 -0.93 27.52
C LYS A 93 5.90 0.12 27.40
N MET A 94 6.47 0.29 26.21
CA MET A 94 7.49 1.30 25.95
C MET A 94 6.92 2.72 26.00
N CYS A 95 5.68 2.92 25.55
CA CYS A 95 5.01 4.21 25.65
C CYS A 95 4.92 4.70 27.10
N ASP A 96 4.63 3.81 28.06
CA ASP A 96 4.59 4.18 29.49
C ASP A 96 5.93 4.74 30.00
N ALA A 97 7.04 4.20 29.50
CA ALA A 97 8.38 4.67 29.85
C ALA A 97 8.74 6.00 29.17
N VAL A 98 8.26 6.22 27.94
CA VAL A 98 8.58 7.42 27.14
C VAL A 98 7.65 8.60 27.46
N LEU A 99 6.42 8.34 27.90
CA LEU A 99 5.40 9.37 28.17
C LEU A 99 5.86 10.48 29.14
N PRO A 100 6.56 10.19 30.25
CA PRO A 100 7.10 11.23 31.13
C PRO A 100 8.11 12.13 30.42
N MET A 101 8.97 11.56 29.58
CA MET A 101 10.04 12.27 28.87
C MET A 101 9.50 13.19 27.77
N VAL A 102 8.36 12.81 27.20
CA VAL A 102 7.63 13.69 26.27
C VAL A 102 7.11 14.92 27.00
N ARG A 103 6.73 14.83 28.28
CA ARG A 103 6.27 15.99 29.09
C ARG A 103 7.43 16.80 29.65
N ASP A 104 8.49 16.12 30.08
CA ASP A 104 9.71 16.71 30.62
C ASP A 104 10.95 16.08 29.94
N PRO A 105 11.53 16.75 28.93
CA PRO A 105 12.71 16.26 28.21
C PRO A 105 13.98 16.17 29.06
N ALA A 106 14.00 16.76 30.26
CA ALA A 106 15.13 16.62 31.18
C ALA A 106 15.15 15.26 31.88
N ALA A 107 14.10 14.45 31.74
CA ALA A 107 14.07 13.07 32.22
C ALA A 107 15.03 12.17 31.43
N ASN A 108 15.75 11.28 32.12
CA ASN A 108 16.77 10.39 31.53
C ASN A 108 16.14 9.34 30.61
N PRO A 109 16.28 9.44 29.27
CA PRO A 109 15.58 8.55 28.36
C PRO A 109 16.21 7.15 28.28
N PRO A 110 15.42 6.10 27.97
CA PRO A 110 15.92 4.73 27.90
C PRO A 110 16.89 4.53 26.72
N SER A 111 16.84 5.40 25.71
CA SER A 111 17.79 5.42 24.60
C SER A 111 18.21 6.84 24.26
N ARG A 112 19.50 7.02 24.02
CA ARG A 112 20.09 8.29 23.56
C ARG A 112 19.58 8.71 22.18
N SER A 113 19.12 7.77 21.35
CA SER A 113 18.59 8.07 20.02
C SER A 113 17.29 8.89 20.05
N LEU A 114 16.58 8.90 21.19
CA LEU A 114 15.33 9.64 21.34
C LEU A 114 15.54 11.09 21.81
N VAL A 115 16.72 11.42 22.36
CA VAL A 115 17.00 12.73 22.94
C VAL A 115 16.76 13.89 21.96
N PRO A 116 17.31 13.88 20.72
CA PRO A 116 17.14 15.02 19.82
C PRO A 116 15.67 15.25 19.42
N LEU A 117 14.90 14.16 19.33
CA LEU A 117 13.48 14.21 19.00
C LEU A 117 12.65 14.78 20.16
N LEU A 118 12.97 14.38 21.40
CA LEU A 118 12.29 14.88 22.60
C LEU A 118 12.57 16.38 22.83
N GLU A 119 13.81 16.82 22.62
CA GLU A 119 14.18 18.24 22.65
C GLU A 119 13.43 19.05 21.60
N GLN A 120 13.36 18.54 20.36
CA GLN A 120 12.64 19.20 19.27
C GLN A 120 11.14 19.31 19.56
N ILE A 121 10.51 18.23 20.06
CA ILE A 121 9.10 18.22 20.45
C ILE A 121 8.85 19.28 21.54
N ALA A 122 9.75 19.42 22.50
CA ALA A 122 9.61 20.41 23.56
C ALA A 122 9.80 21.85 23.07
N ALA A 123 10.71 22.07 22.12
CA ALA A 123 10.89 23.37 21.47
C ALA A 123 9.61 23.81 20.75
N TRP A 124 8.90 22.90 20.07
CA TRP A 124 7.64 23.18 19.38
C TRP A 124 6.44 23.43 20.29
N ARG A 125 6.51 23.04 21.57
CA ARG A 125 5.42 23.25 22.54
C ARG A 125 5.49 24.61 23.23
N LYS A 126 6.60 25.33 23.09
CA LYS A 126 6.75 26.71 23.56
C LYS A 126 6.15 27.66 22.54
#